data_AF-A0A212CS05-F1
#
_entry.id   AF-A0A212CS05-F1
#
_cell.length_a   1.000
_cell.length_b   1.000
_cell.length_c   1.000
_cell.angle_alpha   90.00
_cell.angle_beta   90.00
_cell.angle_gamma   90.00
#
_symmetry.space_group_name_H-M   'P 1'
#
loop_
_entity.id
_entity.type
_entity.pdbx_description
1 polymer ?
#
loop_
_entity_poly.entity_id
_entity_poly.type
_entity_poly.pdbx_seq_one_letter_code
_entity_poly.pdbx_strand_id
1 'polypeptide(L)'
;YAKGYPPYSPYIGSSPTFCHLLHEKVPFCCLRLDKSCQHNYYEDAKAYGFKNKLIIVAAETAGNGLYNFIVPLRAYYRPKKELNPVILLLDN
;
A
#
# COMPACT_ATOMS: atom_id res chain seq x y z
N TYR A 1 4.87 11.75 3.27
CA TYR A 1 3.45 11.69 2.91
C TYR A 1 2.97 13.10 2.66
N ALA A 2 2.47 13.35 1.46
CA ALA A 2 1.61 14.49 1.14
C ALA A 2 0.15 14.05 1.23
N LYS A 3 -0.75 14.96 1.59
CA LYS A 3 -2.19 14.67 1.55
C LYS A 3 -2.71 15.00 0.15
N GLY A 4 -3.46 14.08 -0.46
CA GLY A 4 -3.93 14.25 -1.84
C GLY A 4 -4.92 13.17 -2.24
N TYR A 5 -5.55 13.35 -3.40
CA TYR A 5 -6.35 12.31 -4.03
C TYR A 5 -5.44 11.37 -4.84
N PRO A 6 -5.59 10.03 -4.72
CA PRO A 6 -4.84 9.10 -5.56
C PRO A 6 -5.02 9.47 -7.05
N PRO A 7 -3.93 9.56 -7.84
CA PRO A 7 -4.00 10.06 -9.22
C PRO A 7 -4.66 9.08 -10.20
N TYR A 8 -4.82 7.81 -9.81
CA TYR A 8 -5.43 6.76 -10.63
C TYR A 8 -6.57 6.09 -9.88
N SER A 9 -7.73 6.04 -10.53
CA SER A 9 -8.86 5.21 -10.13
C SER A 9 -8.85 3.89 -10.91
N PRO A 10 -9.04 2.74 -10.25
CA PRO A 10 -9.02 1.44 -10.92
C PRO A 10 -10.27 1.12 -11.75
N TYR A 11 -11.37 1.85 -11.54
CA TYR A 11 -12.62 1.67 -12.28
C TYR A 11 -13.47 2.95 -12.28
N ILE A 12 -14.41 3.03 -13.23
CA ILE A 12 -15.34 4.15 -13.38
C ILE A 12 -16.33 4.16 -12.20
N GLY A 13 -16.58 5.34 -11.63
CA GLY A 13 -17.51 5.49 -10.50
C GLY A 13 -16.89 5.30 -9.11
N SER A 14 -15.56 5.18 -9.02
CA SER A 14 -14.87 5.21 -7.73
C SER A 14 -14.98 6.60 -7.08
N SER A 15 -15.39 6.66 -5.82
CA SER A 15 -15.41 7.93 -5.07
C SER A 15 -13.98 8.33 -4.67
N PRO A 16 -13.50 9.53 -5.02
CA PRO A 16 -12.18 9.97 -4.64
C PRO A 16 -12.11 10.16 -3.12
N THR A 17 -11.11 9.56 -2.48
CA THR A 17 -10.85 9.74 -1.05
C THR A 17 -9.52 10.43 -0.85
N PHE A 18 -9.51 11.48 -0.04
CA PHE A 18 -8.29 12.21 0.30
C PHE A 18 -7.42 11.33 1.21
N CYS A 19 -6.20 11.01 0.78
CA CYS A 19 -5.33 10.01 1.37
C CYS A 19 -3.94 10.56 1.71
N HIS A 20 -3.18 9.80 2.51
CA HIS A 20 -1.74 9.99 2.71
C HIS A 20 -0.97 9.35 1.54
N LEU A 21 -0.55 10.17 0.58
CA LEU A 21 0.20 9.75 -0.61
C LEU A 21 1.70 9.91 -0.39
N LEU A 22 2.51 9.10 -1.09
CA LEU A 22 3.95 9.31 -1.15
C LEU A 22 4.27 10.55 -1.98
N HIS A 23 5.36 11.25 -1.64
CA HIS A 23 5.79 12.43 -2.40
C HIS A 23 6.27 12.03 -3.80
N GLU A 24 6.94 10.87 -3.89
CA GLU A 24 7.45 10.31 -5.12
C GLU A 24 6.78 8.96 -5.38
N LYS A 25 6.51 8.68 -6.66
CA LYS A 25 5.96 7.39 -7.07
C LYS A 25 7.00 6.31 -6.87
N VAL A 26 6.66 5.30 -6.08
CA VAL A 26 7.54 4.15 -5.84
C VAL A 26 7.56 3.25 -7.07
N PRO A 27 8.74 2.78 -7.51
CA PRO A 27 8.84 1.84 -8.62
C PRO A 27 8.25 0.48 -8.25
N PHE A 28 7.70 -0.24 -9.23
CA PHE A 28 7.01 -1.51 -8.99
C PHE A 28 7.88 -2.57 -8.32
N CYS A 29 9.20 -2.58 -8.57
CA CYS A 29 10.13 -3.52 -7.93
C CYS A 29 10.13 -3.39 -6.40
N CYS A 30 9.94 -2.19 -5.85
CA CYS A 30 9.94 -1.95 -4.40
C CYS A 30 8.62 -2.35 -3.71
N LEU A 31 7.58 -2.68 -4.48
CA LEU A 31 6.32 -3.18 -3.92
C LEU A 31 6.40 -4.68 -3.60
N ARG A 32 7.36 -5.39 -4.22
CA ARG A 32 7.62 -6.80 -3.96
C ARG A 32 8.53 -6.94 -2.76
N LEU A 33 8.21 -7.92 -1.91
CA LEU A 33 8.99 -8.25 -0.72
C LEU A 33 9.83 -9.51 -0.92
N ASP A 34 9.47 -10.37 -1.88
CA ASP A 34 10.10 -11.66 -2.13
C ASP A 34 11.44 -11.56 -2.88
N LYS A 35 11.74 -10.39 -3.46
CA LYS A 35 12.96 -10.15 -4.23
C LYS A 35 13.54 -8.79 -3.87
N SER A 36 14.84 -8.79 -3.58
CA SER A 36 15.62 -7.57 -3.44
C SER A 36 15.73 -6.84 -4.79
N CYS A 37 15.91 -5.52 -4.74
CA CYS A 37 16.18 -4.68 -5.90
C CYS A 37 17.24 -3.63 -5.57
N GLN A 38 17.72 -2.88 -6.58
CA GLN A 38 18.76 -1.86 -6.38
C GLN A 38 18.36 -0.73 -5.42
N HIS A 39 17.06 -0.52 -5.20
CA HIS A 39 16.55 0.47 -4.26
C HIS A 39 16.44 -0.04 -2.83
N ASN A 40 16.28 -1.36 -2.64
CA ASN A 40 16.11 -1.99 -1.34
C ASN A 40 16.52 -3.47 -1.38
N TYR A 41 17.47 -3.83 -0.53
CA TYR A 41 18.09 -5.15 -0.46
C TYR A 41 17.38 -6.14 0.49
N TYR A 42 16.24 -5.76 1.06
CA TYR A 42 15.49 -6.61 1.98
C TYR A 42 14.64 -7.65 1.24
N GLU A 43 14.65 -8.88 1.73
CA GLU A 43 13.90 -10.02 1.16
C GLU A 43 12.86 -10.61 2.13
N ASP A 44 12.81 -10.09 3.37
CA ASP A 44 11.80 -10.44 4.36
C ASP A 44 11.13 -9.16 4.85
N ALA A 45 9.81 -9.19 5.00
CA ALA A 45 9.03 -8.13 5.61
C ALA A 45 9.54 -7.72 7.01
N LYS A 46 10.16 -8.64 7.77
CA LYS A 46 10.79 -8.33 9.06
C LYS A 46 11.95 -7.34 8.94
N ALA A 47 12.75 -7.43 7.87
CA ALA A 47 13.91 -6.56 7.64
C ALA A 47 13.51 -5.10 7.38
N TYR A 48 12.27 -4.85 6.95
CA TYR A 48 11.74 -3.49 6.76
C TYR A 48 11.49 -2.74 8.09
N GLY A 49 11.54 -3.41 9.24
CA GLY A 49 11.48 -2.75 10.55
C GLY A 49 10.18 -1.94 10.77
N PHE A 50 9.04 -2.47 10.30
CA PHE A 50 7.76 -1.80 10.42
C PHE A 50 7.43 -1.46 11.89
N LYS A 51 7.16 -0.18 12.15
CA LYS A 51 6.91 0.32 13.53
C LYS A 51 5.56 -0.11 14.09
N ASN A 52 4.54 -0.17 13.24
CA ASN A 52 3.16 -0.51 13.61
C ASN A 52 2.85 -1.96 13.24
N LYS A 53 1.87 -2.55 13.94
CA LYS A 53 1.38 -3.90 13.64
C LYS A 53 0.97 -4.02 12.18
N LEU A 54 1.32 -5.15 11.56
CA LEU A 54 1.07 -5.44 10.16
C LEU A 54 -0.37 -5.90 9.93
N ILE A 55 -0.92 -5.54 8.78
CA ILE A 55 -2.15 -6.12 8.23
C ILE A 55 -1.72 -7.00 7.04
N ILE A 56 -2.07 -8.28 7.07
CA ILE A 56 -1.82 -9.21 5.97
C ILE A 56 -3.17 -9.57 5.34
N VAL A 57 -3.28 -9.37 4.03
CA VAL A 57 -4.49 -9.69 3.25
C VAL A 57 -4.13 -10.78 2.27
N ALA A 58 -4.79 -11.93 2.37
CA ALA A 58 -4.67 -13.00 1.39
C ALA A 58 -5.79 -12.88 0.35
N ALA A 59 -5.46 -12.98 -0.93
CA ALA A 59 -6.42 -12.96 -2.03
C ALA A 59 -5.86 -13.70 -3.25
N GLU A 60 -6.75 -14.26 -4.08
CA GLU A 60 -6.34 -15.00 -5.29
C GLU A 60 -5.68 -14.08 -6.34
N THR A 61 -6.20 -12.86 -6.52
CA THR A 61 -5.70 -11.87 -7.49
C THR A 61 -5.74 -10.45 -6.93
N ALA A 62 -4.87 -9.59 -7.46
CA ALA A 62 -4.88 -8.16 -7.18
C ALA A 62 -6.00 -7.44 -7.96
N GLY A 63 -7.25 -7.67 -7.57
CA GLY A 63 -8.42 -7.06 -8.20
C GLY A 63 -8.77 -5.66 -7.66
N ASN A 64 -9.68 -4.98 -8.36
CA ASN A 64 -10.19 -3.65 -8.01
C ASN A 64 -10.78 -3.58 -6.59
N GLY A 65 -11.29 -4.70 -6.06
CA GLY A 65 -11.80 -4.76 -4.69
C GLY A 65 -10.74 -4.47 -3.62
N LEU A 66 -9.48 -4.84 -3.86
CA LEU A 66 -8.39 -4.55 -2.91
C LEU A 66 -8.08 -3.06 -2.82
N TYR A 67 -8.34 -2.29 -3.88
CA TYR A 67 -8.23 -0.84 -3.82
C TYR A 67 -9.22 -0.26 -2.80
N ASN A 68 -10.46 -0.75 -2.82
CA ASN A 68 -11.52 -0.32 -1.87
C ASN A 68 -11.22 -0.72 -0.44
N PHE A 69 -10.42 -1.78 -0.25
CA PHE A 69 -9.89 -2.14 1.06
C PHE A 69 -8.79 -1.18 1.53
N ILE A 70 -7.84 -0.82 0.65
CA ILE A 70 -6.66 0.00 1.01
C ILE A 70 -7.03 1.46 1.24
N VAL A 71 -7.91 2.04 0.43
CA VAL A 71 -8.19 3.48 0.44
C VAL A 71 -8.66 4.00 1.82
N PRO A 72 -9.65 3.40 2.49
CA PRO A 72 -10.06 3.83 3.83
C PRO A 72 -8.94 3.70 4.88
N LEU A 73 -8.05 2.70 4.74
CA LEU A 73 -6.89 2.50 5.62
C LEU A 73 -5.78 3.53 5.42
N ARG A 74 -5.88 4.37 4.38
CA ARG A 74 -4.92 5.43 4.05
C ARG A 74 -5.54 6.82 4.04
N ALA A 75 -6.79 6.95 4.46
CA ALA A 75 -7.52 8.21 4.47
C ALA A 75 -6.86 9.29 5.35
N TYR A 76 -6.99 10.55 4.96
CA TYR A 76 -6.30 11.69 5.59
C TYR A 76 -6.68 11.91 7.06
N TYR A 77 -7.92 11.54 7.43
CA TYR A 77 -8.45 11.68 8.78
C TYR A 77 -7.88 10.62 9.74
N ARG A 78 -7.23 9.58 9.22
CA ARG A 78 -6.47 8.63 10.04
C ARG A 78 -5.16 9.30 10.47
N PRO A 79 -4.80 9.27 11.77
CA PRO A 79 -3.53 9.81 12.24
C PRO A 79 -2.35 9.09 11.56
N LYS A 80 -1.39 9.86 11.02
CA LYS A 80 -0.22 9.32 10.32
C LYS A 80 0.57 8.31 11.17
N LYS A 81 0.63 8.52 12.48
CA LYS A 81 1.35 7.64 13.43
C LYS A 81 0.66 6.29 13.60
N GLU A 82 -0.63 6.17 13.28
CA GLU A 82 -1.45 4.96 13.45
C GLU A 82 -1.59 4.16 12.15
N LEU A 83 -1.00 4.61 11.04
CA LEU A 83 -1.10 3.88 9.77
C LEU A 83 -0.39 2.53 9.88
N ASN A 84 -1.14 1.44 9.69
CA ASN A 84 -0.60 0.09 9.65
C ASN A 84 -0.06 -0.23 8.25
N PRO A 85 1.15 -0.81 8.12
CA PRO A 85 1.60 -1.37 6.85
C PRO A 85 0.68 -2.52 6.44
N VAL A 86 0.43 -2.62 5.13
CA VAL A 86 -0.46 -3.63 4.53
C VAL A 86 0.38 -4.45 3.57
N ILE A 87 0.37 -5.77 3.75
CA ILE A 87 1.02 -6.74 2.86
C ILE A 87 -0.08 -7.54 2.18
N LEU A 88 -0.01 -7.62 0.84
CA LEU A 88 -0.91 -8.44 0.04
C LEU A 88 -0.20 -9.76 -0.27
N LEU A 89 -0.77 -10.87 0.18
CA LEU A 89 -0.35 -12.21 -0.16
C LEU A 89 -1.25 -12.69 -1.30
N LEU A 90 -0.65 -12.89 -2.47
CA LEU A 90 -1.35 -13.20 -3.71
C LEU A 90 -0.90 -14.56 -4.23
N ASP A 91 -1.83 -15.37 -4.74
CA ASP A 91 -1.54 -16.73 -5.23
C ASP A 91 -1.02 -16.75 -6.69
N ASN A 92 -1.24 -15.67 -7.45
CA ASN A 92 -0.93 -15.56 -8.89
C ASN A 92 0.33 -14.75 -9.21
#